data_AF-A0A2E5J6K0-F1
#
_entry.id   AF-A0A2E5J6K0-F1
#
_cell.length_a   1.000
_cell.length_b   1.000
_cell.length_c   1.000
_cell.angle_alpha   90.00
_cell.angle_beta   90.00
_cell.angle_gamma   90.00
#
_symmetry.space_group_name_H-M   'P 1'
#
loop_
_entity.id
_entity.type
_entity.pdbx_description
1 polymer ?
#
loop_
_entity_poly.entity_id
_entity_poly.type
_entity_poly.pdbx_seq_one_letter_code
_entity_poly.pdbx_strand_id
1 'polypeptide(L)' 'MENKMINRNISQLIITFAFIYSSIVCHVEAMDRYQKGEFFLAYILWICALFSFFGALRFRIAKIINSFRKKYDE' A
#
# COMPACT_ATOMS: atom_id res chain seq x y z
N MET A 1 -25.51 4.67 16.45
CA MET A 1 -24.14 5.15 16.13
C MET A 1 -23.25 4.03 15.54
N GLU A 2 -23.83 3.01 14.92
CA GLU A 2 -23.09 1.83 14.40
C GLU A 2 -22.58 2.01 12.96
N ASN A 3 -23.35 2.73 12.13
CA ASN A 3 -23.03 3.00 10.72
C ASN A 3 -21.69 3.75 10.50
N LYS A 4 -21.24 4.56 11.46
CA LYS A 4 -20.01 5.37 11.32
C LYS A 4 -18.73 4.54 11.45
N MET A 5 -18.76 3.42 12.20
CA MET A 5 -17.60 2.54 12.41
C MET A 5 -17.39 1.57 11.23
N ILE A 6 -18.47 1.05 10.64
CA ILE A 6 -18.40 0.13 9.48
C ILE A 6 -17.87 0.87 8.25
N ASN A 7 -18.35 2.10 8.00
CA ASN A 7 -17.90 2.92 6.87
C ASN A 7 -16.38 3.21 6.90
N ARG A 8 -15.79 3.40 8.09
CA ARG A 8 -14.35 3.67 8.21
C ARG A 8 -13.50 2.46 7.83
N ASN A 9 -13.90 1.26 8.22
CA ASN A 9 -13.19 0.03 7.83
C ASN A 9 -13.29 -0.24 6.32
N ILE A 10 -14.47 -0.03 5.71
CA ILE A 10 -14.62 -0.21 4.26
C ILE A 10 -13.86 0.88 3.48
N SER A 11 -13.90 2.14 3.91
CA SER A 11 -13.11 3.21 3.30
C SER A 11 -11.61 2.90 3.36
N GLN A 12 -11.11 2.38 4.47
CA GLN A 12 -9.70 1.96 4.60
C GLN A 12 -9.36 0.79 3.68
N LEU A 13 -10.28 -0.16 3.50
CA LEU A 13 -10.12 -1.27 2.57
C LEU A 13 -10.03 -0.77 1.12
N ILE A 14 -10.92 0.12 0.71
CA ILE A 14 -10.93 0.71 -0.64
C ILE A 14 -9.63 1.49 -0.91
N ILE A 15 -9.18 2.31 0.05
CA ILE A 15 -7.88 3.01 -0.05
C ILE A 15 -6.73 2.00 -0.23
N THR A 16 -6.75 0.88 0.49
CA THR A 16 -5.71 -0.15 0.39
C THR A 16 -5.68 -0.78 -1.00
N PHE A 17 -6.85 -1.08 -1.58
CA PHE A 17 -6.94 -1.57 -2.96
C PHE A 17 -6.46 -0.53 -3.98
N ALA A 18 -6.78 0.75 -3.78
CA ALA A 18 -6.28 1.83 -4.63
C ALA A 18 -4.75 1.92 -4.60
N PHE A 19 -4.12 1.80 -3.42
CA PHE A 19 -2.65 1.76 -3.30
C PHE A 19 -2.02 0.55 -3.98
N ILE A 20 -2.65 -0.64 -3.88
CA ILE A 20 -2.18 -1.83 -4.62
C ILE A 20 -2.26 -1.60 -6.12
N TYR A 21 -3.38 -1.06 -6.61
CA TYR A 21 -3.55 -0.75 -8.03
C TYR A 21 -2.50 0.26 -8.52
N SER A 22 -2.29 1.36 -7.78
CA SER A 22 -1.25 2.35 -8.10
C SER A 22 0.16 1.74 -8.09
N SER A 23 0.45 0.81 -7.17
CA SER A 23 1.74 0.09 -7.14
C SER A 23 1.96 -0.75 -8.40
N ILE A 24 0.93 -1.45 -8.86
CA ILE A 24 1.00 -2.27 -10.09
C ILE A 24 1.21 -1.35 -11.30
N VAL A 25 0.43 -0.28 -11.41
CA VAL A 25 0.54 0.69 -12.50
C VAL A 25 1.93 1.34 -12.54
N CYS A 26 2.46 1.80 -11.39
CA CYS A 26 3.82 2.35 -11.34
C CYS A 26 4.89 1.32 -11.72
N HIS A 27 4.70 0.04 -11.40
CA HIS A 27 5.65 -0.98 -11.80
C HIS A 27 5.65 -1.23 -13.32
N VAL A 28 4.47 -1.31 -13.93
CA VAL A 28 4.31 -1.47 -15.38
C VAL A 28 4.86 -0.24 -16.13
N GLU A 29 4.50 0.95 -15.68
CA GLU A 29 4.98 2.22 -16.25
C GLU A 29 6.50 2.37 -16.08
N ALA A 30 7.07 1.96 -14.95
CA ALA A 30 8.52 1.94 -14.76
C ALA A 30 9.23 1.02 -15.76
N MET A 31 8.65 -0.15 -16.06
CA MET A 31 9.20 -1.09 -17.05
C MET A 31 9.16 -0.49 -18.46
N ASP A 32 8.06 0.17 -18.83
CA ASP A 32 7.93 0.84 -20.12
C ASP A 32 8.97 1.98 -20.28
N ARG A 33 9.14 2.80 -19.24
CA ARG A 33 10.13 3.89 -19.20
C ARG A 33 11.57 3.39 -19.20
N TYR A 34 11.82 2.25 -18.56
CA TYR A 34 13.12 1.57 -18.60
C TYR A 34 13.46 1.09 -20.02
N GLN A 35 12.50 0.52 -20.74
CA GLN A 35 12.68 0.12 -22.14
C GLN A 35 12.90 1.32 -23.08
N LYS A 36 12.31 2.48 -22.78
CA LYS A 36 12.53 3.74 -23.53
C LYS A 36 13.87 4.42 -23.24
N GLY A 37 14.69 3.88 -22.34
CA GLY A 37 16.01 4.43 -21.98
C GLY A 37 15.97 5.55 -20.94
N GLU A 38 14.80 5.87 -20.36
CA GLU A 38 14.63 6.90 -19.33
C GLU A 38 14.88 6.32 -17.92
N PHE A 39 16.11 5.88 -17.66
CA PHE A 39 16.49 5.18 -16.42
C PHE A 39 16.19 5.95 -15.13
N PHE A 40 16.35 7.28 -15.15
CA PHE A 40 16.11 8.13 -13.97
C PHE A 40 14.63 8.14 -13.57
N LEU A 41 13.74 8.28 -14.57
CA LEU A 41 12.28 8.20 -14.37
C LEU A 41 11.87 6.80 -13.92
N ALA A 42 12.39 5.75 -14.56
CA ALA A 42 12.10 4.37 -14.20
C ALA A 42 12.42 4.08 -12.72
N TYR A 43 13.57 4.56 -12.23
CA TYR A 43 13.98 4.37 -10.83
C TYR A 43 13.05 5.11 -9.85
N ILE A 44 12.65 6.35 -10.18
CA ILE A 44 11.69 7.11 -9.36
C ILE A 44 10.34 6.39 -9.31
N LEU A 45 9.86 5.85 -10.43
CA LEU A 45 8.60 5.10 -10.45
C LEU A 45 8.70 3.79 -9.67
N TRP A 46 9.85 3.12 -9.66
CA TRP A 46 10.08 1.96 -8.81
C TRP A 46 10.04 2.30 -7.32
N ILE A 47 10.65 3.42 -6.90
CA ILE A 47 10.54 3.89 -5.51
C ILE A 47 9.08 4.24 -5.18
N CYS A 48 8.35 4.85 -6.11
CA CYS A 48 6.92 5.16 -5.95
C CYS A 48 6.07 3.88 -5.78
N ALA A 49 6.35 2.83 -6.56
CA ALA A 49 5.70 1.54 -6.43
C ALA A 49 5.96 0.92 -5.04
N LEU A 50 7.22 0.95 -4.56
CA LEU A 50 7.57 0.47 -3.23
C LEU A 50 6.85 1.24 -2.12
N PHE A 51 6.78 2.57 -2.22
CA PHE A 51 6.05 3.39 -1.25
C PHE A 51 4.55 3.11 -1.25
N SER A 52 3.93 2.93 -2.42
CA SER A 52 2.52 2.53 -2.51
C SER A 52 2.27 1.15 -1.90
N PHE A 53 3.20 0.20 -2.10
CA PHE A 53 3.13 -1.12 -1.50
C PHE A 53 3.22 -1.08 0.04
N PHE A 54 4.13 -0.27 0.59
CA PHE A 54 4.18 -0.02 2.04
C PHE A 54 2.93 0.67 2.58
N GLY A 55 2.35 1.60 1.81
CA GLY A 55 1.07 2.24 2.12
C GLY A 55 -0.08 1.23 2.23
N ALA A 56 -0.13 0.25 1.33
CA ALA A 56 -1.12 -0.83 1.36
C ALA A 56 -0.94 -1.78 2.57
N LEU A 57 0.28 -1.97 3.05
CA LEU A 57 0.59 -2.83 4.19
C LEU A 57 0.13 -2.27 5.55
N ARG A 58 -0.31 -0.99 5.61
CA ARG A 58 -0.78 -0.32 6.84
C ARG A 58 -1.83 -1.14 7.61
N PHE A 59 -2.71 -1.85 6.91
CA PHE A 59 -3.75 -2.66 7.54
C PHE A 59 -3.22 -3.96 8.15
N ARG A 60 -2.19 -4.58 7.53
CA ARG A 60 -1.50 -5.74 8.11
C ARG A 60 -0.69 -5.37 9.34
N ILE A 61 -0.06 -4.19 9.32
CA ILE A 61 0.72 -3.66 10.44
C ILE A 61 -0.16 -3.46 11.69
N ALA A 62 -1.38 -2.95 11.53
CA ALA A 62 -2.33 -2.83 12.64
C ALA A 62 -2.70 -4.19 13.26
N LYS A 63 -2.89 -5.22 12.42
CA LYS A 63 -3.23 -6.58 12.87
C LYS A 63 -2.06 -7.28 13.57
N ILE A 64 -0.83 -7.07 13.07
CA ILE A 64 0.41 -7.56 13.66
C ILE A 64 0.67 -6.88 15.01
N ILE A 65 0.59 -5.55 15.08
CA ILE A 65 0.79 -4.79 16.33
C ILE A 65 -0.23 -5.20 17.38
N ASN A 66 -1.50 -5.37 17.00
CA ASN A 66 -2.53 -5.78 17.95
C ASN A 66 -2.32 -7.23 18.45
N SER A 67 -1.78 -8.11 17.60
CA SER A 67 -1.40 -9.48 17.99
C SER A 67 -0.16 -9.51 18.88
N PHE A 68 0.84 -8.65 18.60
CA PHE A 68 2.04 -8.52 19.43
C PHE A 68 1.73 -7.95 20.82
N ARG A 69 0.87 -6.92 20.89
CA ARG A 69 0.43 -6.34 22.17
C ARG A 69 -0.28 -7.37 23.04
N LYS A 70 -1.13 -8.23 22.46
CA LYS A 70 -1.86 -9.27 23.19
C LYS A 70 -0.94 -10.38 23.72
N LYS A 71 0.26 -10.57 23.14
CA LYS A 71 1.25 -11.57 23.54
C LYS A 71 2.23 -11.07 24.61
N TYR A 72 2.23 -9.77 24.91
CA TYR A 72 3.09 -9.16 25.93
C TYR A 72 2.33 -8.84 27.23
N ASP A 73 1.00 -8.96 27.22
CA ASP A 73 0.08 -8.71 28.34
C ASP A 73 -0.39 -10.01 29.03
N GLU A 74 0.10 -11.17 28.57
CA GLU A 74 -0.04 -12.51 29.17
C GLU A 74 1.33 -12.97 29.68
#